data_AF-A0A414R9N2-F1
#
_entry.id   AF-A0A414R9N2-F1
#
_cell.length_a   1.000
_cell.length_b   1.000
_cell.length_c   1.000
_cell.angle_alpha   90.00
_cell.angle_beta   90.00
_cell.angle_gamma   90.00
#
_symmetry.space_group_name_H-M   'P 1'
#
loop_
_entity.id
_entity.type
_entity.pdbx_description
1 polymer ?
#
loop_
_entity_poly.entity_id
_entity_poly.type
_entity_poly.pdbx_seq_one_letter_code
_entity_poly.pdbx_strand_id
1 'polypeptide(L)'
;MVKLVINKFLWLWSHFPICSLSDDNNFATLSLDNENEKKIRFSIINLMLGDVIIYLFTLNIKERKFKWIHVLKLPQLPNFEITNEKLSELESAYYQHMSLLQSEELNIEYVSLCNHVQCEENRISTSENKINMYMTIMLTVIPLLVAIVDINQVKELSILAKLSIAIVIYTILNIGFYLFRIMKVKKFKLSKFGELKESSDKVKMQNWQMYNDWQNLKSKADLYVSYVLNVEEWIKFLAIIGVLLACIFSINPNWICTQKNMQVQQTKSYVCVVQVDEISDVYSESSRNWNAVLMDLSQNKFSNVIVLYKDDVDIDEIQIVLSEYSKQKIDYIKDKSLTSKSVKLIMED
;
A
#
# COMPACT_ATOMS: atom_id res chain seq x y z
N MET A 1 29.14 0.09 -9.76
CA MET A 1 28.13 -0.94 -9.48
C MET A 1 27.96 -1.17 -7.97
N VAL A 2 29.04 -1.45 -7.21
CA VAL A 2 29.00 -1.68 -5.74
C VAL A 2 28.34 -0.53 -4.95
N LYS A 3 28.74 0.72 -5.18
CA LYS A 3 28.16 1.90 -4.51
C LYS A 3 26.64 2.02 -4.71
N LEU A 4 26.14 1.68 -5.90
CA LEU A 4 24.72 1.75 -6.23
C LEU A 4 23.92 0.69 -5.46
N VAL A 5 24.47 -0.53 -5.35
CA VAL A 5 23.85 -1.61 -4.56
C VAL A 5 23.82 -1.24 -3.08
N ILE A 6 24.93 -0.69 -2.55
CA ILE A 6 24.99 -0.25 -1.15
C ILE A 6 23.98 0.88 -0.89
N ASN A 7 23.91 1.89 -1.76
CA ASN A 7 22.92 2.96 -1.63
C ASN A 7 21.48 2.43 -1.62
N LYS A 8 21.14 1.45 -2.46
CA LYS A 8 19.80 0.82 -2.44
C LYS A 8 19.53 0.08 -1.13
N PHE A 9 20.52 -0.63 -0.60
CA PHE A 9 20.39 -1.31 0.69
C PHE A 9 20.22 -0.31 1.85
N LEU A 10 21.03 0.75 1.90
CA LEU A 10 20.93 1.81 2.91
C LEU A 10 19.58 2.52 2.83
N TRP A 11 19.11 2.80 1.61
CA TRP A 11 17.78 3.35 1.39
C TRP A 11 16.69 2.44 1.99
N LEU A 12 16.72 1.14 1.67
CA LEU A 12 15.74 0.18 2.20
C LEU A 12 15.79 0.11 3.74
N TRP A 13 16.98 0.09 4.31
CA TRP A 13 17.16 0.04 5.77
C TRP A 13 16.65 1.33 6.45
N SER A 14 16.87 2.50 5.85
CA SER A 14 16.40 3.78 6.40
C SER A 14 14.87 3.91 6.45
N HIS A 15 14.17 3.23 5.53
CA HIS A 15 12.71 3.18 5.45
C HIS A 15 12.08 2.00 6.21
N PHE A 16 12.91 1.14 6.81
CA PHE A 16 12.41 0.00 7.57
C PHE A 16 11.72 0.48 8.86
N PRO A 17 10.57 -0.11 9.25
CA PRO A 17 9.81 0.39 10.39
C PRO A 17 10.46 0.07 11.75
N ILE A 18 11.41 -0.86 11.79
CA ILE A 18 12.06 -1.34 13.02
C ILE A 18 13.57 -1.19 12.89
N CYS A 19 14.26 -0.68 13.92
CA CYS A 19 15.71 -0.54 13.95
C CYS A 19 16.28 0.18 12.71
N SER A 20 15.70 1.32 12.35
CA SER A 20 16.11 2.08 11.18
C SER A 20 17.34 2.95 11.46
N LEU A 21 18.16 3.10 10.42
CA LEU A 21 19.27 4.04 10.39
C LEU A 21 18.99 5.08 9.29
N SER A 22 18.81 6.33 9.68
CA SER A 22 18.30 7.38 8.80
C SER A 22 19.13 8.66 8.86
N ASP A 23 19.03 9.51 7.84
CA ASP A 23 19.66 10.85 7.83
C ASP A 23 18.60 11.94 7.93
N ASP A 24 18.56 12.68 9.05
CA ASP A 24 17.56 13.74 9.27
C ASP A 24 17.67 14.86 8.23
N ASN A 25 18.89 15.16 7.73
CA ASN A 25 19.10 16.24 6.78
C ASN A 25 18.59 15.91 5.37
N ASN A 26 18.46 14.62 5.06
CA ASN A 26 17.94 14.11 3.80
C ASN A 26 16.59 13.40 3.98
N PHE A 27 15.79 13.85 4.95
CA PHE A 27 14.45 13.34 5.23
C PHE A 27 14.40 11.81 5.38
N ALA A 28 15.22 11.29 6.28
CA ALA A 28 15.48 9.88 6.54
C ALA A 28 16.30 9.13 5.49
N THR A 29 16.34 9.57 4.24
CA THR A 29 17.02 8.84 3.16
C THR A 29 18.53 8.78 3.37
N LEU A 30 19.03 7.57 3.65
CA LEU A 30 20.45 7.32 3.82
C LEU A 30 21.11 6.95 2.50
N SER A 31 22.13 7.70 2.10
CA SER A 31 22.98 7.41 0.95
C SER A 31 24.46 7.50 1.34
N LEU A 32 25.37 6.98 0.53
CA LEU A 32 26.82 7.17 0.69
C LEU A 32 27.29 8.54 0.20
N ASP A 33 26.43 9.30 -0.49
CA ASP A 33 26.79 10.60 -1.03
C ASP A 33 26.84 11.65 0.10
N ASN A 34 27.76 12.62 0.02
CA ASN A 34 27.94 13.73 0.97
C ASN A 34 28.06 13.33 2.47
N GLU A 35 29.13 12.61 2.83
CA GLU A 35 29.37 12.14 4.22
C GLU A 35 29.49 13.25 5.27
N ASN A 36 29.96 14.44 4.90
CA ASN A 36 30.32 15.50 5.86
C ASN A 36 29.11 16.23 6.48
N GLU A 37 27.92 16.11 5.88
CA GLU A 37 26.71 16.83 6.31
C GLU A 37 25.65 15.91 6.92
N LYS A 38 25.94 14.62 7.14
CA LYS A 38 24.91 13.68 7.59
C LYS A 38 24.54 13.90 9.05
N LYS A 39 23.24 13.92 9.32
CA LYS A 39 22.68 13.90 10.67
C LYS A 39 22.07 12.52 10.92
N ILE A 40 22.96 11.56 11.16
CA ILE A 40 22.58 10.15 11.31
C ILE A 40 21.82 9.93 12.61
N ARG A 41 20.68 9.26 12.47
CA ARG A 41 19.77 8.89 13.54
C ARG A 41 19.51 7.40 13.51
N PHE A 42 19.61 6.78 14.67
CA PHE A 42 19.10 5.45 14.91
C PHE A 42 17.73 5.54 15.58
N SER A 43 16.79 4.66 15.21
CA SER A 43 15.49 4.57 15.89
C SER A 43 15.02 3.12 15.99
N ILE A 44 14.40 2.76 17.11
CA ILE A 44 13.83 1.41 17.28
C ILE A 44 12.55 1.26 16.46
N ILE A 45 11.69 2.29 16.46
CA ILE A 45 10.47 2.28 15.66
C ILE A 45 10.43 3.56 14.82
N ASN A 46 10.15 3.40 13.53
CA ASN A 46 10.05 4.45 12.54
C ASN A 46 8.68 4.37 11.86
N LEU A 47 7.86 5.42 12.02
CA LEU A 47 6.56 5.54 11.36
C LEU A 47 6.60 6.71 10.37
N MET A 48 6.50 6.40 9.08
CA MET A 48 6.46 7.38 8.02
C MET A 48 4.99 7.67 7.67
N LEU A 49 4.61 8.94 7.73
CA LEU A 49 3.24 9.44 7.56
C LEU A 49 3.26 10.61 6.58
N GLY A 50 3.54 10.30 5.31
CA GLY A 50 3.76 11.28 4.26
C GLY A 50 5.00 12.12 4.56
N ASP A 51 4.78 13.42 4.74
CA ASP A 51 5.83 14.41 4.98
C ASP A 51 6.27 14.54 6.45
N VAL A 52 5.76 13.66 7.30
CA VAL A 52 6.10 13.56 8.72
C VAL A 52 6.65 12.18 9.01
N ILE A 53 7.76 12.12 9.76
CA ILE A 53 8.32 10.90 10.29
C ILE A 53 8.30 10.97 11.81
N ILE A 54 7.75 9.93 12.44
CA ILE A 54 7.71 9.79 13.88
C ILE A 54 8.66 8.67 14.27
N TYR A 55 9.75 9.06 14.93
CA TYR A 55 10.73 8.15 15.50
C TYR A 55 10.42 7.91 16.98
N LEU A 56 10.34 6.64 17.38
CA LEU A 56 10.25 6.25 18.79
C LEU A 56 11.56 5.60 19.23
N PHE A 57 11.99 5.91 20.45
CA PHE A 57 13.25 5.45 21.05
C PHE A 57 14.43 5.69 20.11
N THR A 58 14.81 6.95 19.97
CA THR A 58 15.75 7.39 18.95
C THR A 58 17.00 8.01 19.55
N LEU A 59 18.13 7.77 18.89
CA LEU A 59 19.44 8.32 19.22
C LEU A 59 20.00 9.07 18.02
N ASN A 60 20.25 10.36 18.18
CA ASN A 60 21.09 11.10 17.24
C ASN A 60 22.55 10.75 17.51
N ILE A 61 23.22 10.14 16.53
CA ILE A 61 24.57 9.59 16.69
C ILE A 61 25.61 10.71 16.87
N LYS A 62 25.49 11.78 16.08
CA LYS A 62 26.44 12.91 16.10
C LYS A 62 26.31 13.72 17.39
N GLU A 63 25.08 14.00 17.82
CA GLU A 63 24.82 14.77 19.04
C GLU A 63 24.85 13.92 20.33
N ARG A 64 24.90 12.58 20.20
CA ARG A 64 24.76 11.59 21.30
C ARG A 64 23.54 11.85 22.19
N LYS A 65 22.45 12.34 21.60
CA LYS A 65 21.21 12.69 22.31
C LYS A 65 20.13 11.67 22.08
N PHE A 66 19.71 11.02 23.16
CA PHE A 66 18.55 10.13 23.18
C PHE A 66 17.25 10.94 23.31
N LYS A 67 16.21 10.52 22.59
CA LYS A 67 14.84 11.03 22.74
C LYS A 67 13.86 9.86 22.67
N TRP A 68 12.83 9.92 23.51
CA TRP A 68 11.73 8.95 23.48
C TRP A 68 10.90 9.07 22.22
N ILE A 69 10.59 10.31 21.82
CA ILE A 69 9.81 10.63 20.62
C ILE A 69 10.52 11.76 19.90
N HIS A 70 10.68 11.62 18.59
CA HIS A 70 11.10 12.71 17.71
C HIS A 70 10.22 12.75 16.48
N VAL A 71 9.83 13.96 16.10
CA VAL A 71 9.04 14.20 14.89
C VAL A 71 9.91 15.00 13.93
N LEU A 72 10.16 14.43 12.76
CA LEU A 72 10.81 15.10 11.64
C LEU A 72 9.74 15.48 10.62
N LYS A 73 9.77 16.72 10.13
CA LYS A 73 8.84 17.20 9.10
C LYS A 73 9.63 17.73 7.93
N LEU A 74 9.32 17.27 6.72
CA LEU A 74 10.00 17.71 5.51
C LEU A 74 9.99 19.24 5.37
N PRO A 75 8.86 19.96 5.59
CA PRO A 75 8.81 21.41 5.40
C PRO A 75 9.60 22.24 6.42
N GLN A 76 10.17 21.61 7.46
CA GLN A 76 10.96 22.22 8.53
C GLN A 76 12.45 21.93 8.38
N LEU A 77 12.87 21.25 7.30
CA LEU A 77 14.29 21.08 7.04
C LEU A 77 14.92 22.45 6.71
N PRO A 78 16.17 22.70 7.13
CA PRO A 78 16.85 23.99 6.95
C PRO A 78 16.87 24.51 5.50
N ASN A 79 16.79 23.58 4.54
CA ASN A 79 16.81 23.90 3.12
C ASN A 79 15.49 24.52 2.62
N PHE A 80 14.39 24.34 3.34
CA PHE A 80 13.05 24.75 2.90
C PHE A 80 12.39 25.80 3.82
N GLU A 81 13.01 26.12 4.95
CA GLU A 81 12.50 27.11 5.89
C GLU A 81 13.36 28.38 5.84
N ILE A 82 12.74 29.50 5.47
CA ILE A 82 13.33 30.83 5.60
C ILE A 82 12.82 31.41 6.93
N THR A 83 13.66 31.34 7.96
CA THR A 83 13.38 31.93 9.26
C THR A 83 13.41 33.47 9.17
N ASN A 84 12.77 34.15 10.12
CA ASN A 84 12.83 35.62 10.15
C ASN A 84 14.27 36.14 10.35
N GLU A 85 15.09 35.40 11.10
CA GLU A 85 16.52 35.72 11.29
C GLU A 85 17.27 35.65 9.96
N LYS A 86 17.15 34.53 9.23
CA LYS A 86 17.76 34.36 7.90
C LYS A 86 17.24 35.41 6.91
N LEU A 87 15.96 35.78 7.00
CA LEU A 87 15.39 36.82 6.16
C LEU A 87 16.05 38.18 6.42
N SER A 88 16.23 38.55 7.70
CA SER A 88 16.89 39.81 8.07
C SER A 88 18.37 39.85 7.68
N GLU A 89 19.06 38.70 7.76
CA GLU A 89 20.44 38.56 7.27
C GLU A 89 20.51 38.76 5.75
N LEU A 90 19.62 38.10 5.00
CA LEU A 90 19.53 38.24 3.54
C LEU A 90 19.20 39.68 3.13
N GLU A 91 18.27 40.33 3.85
CA GLU A 91 17.91 41.73 3.64
C GLU A 91 19.11 42.65 3.81
N SER A 92 19.78 42.54 4.96
CA SER A 92 20.93 43.38 5.29
C SER A 92 22.08 43.19 4.28
N ALA A 93 22.39 41.93 3.93
CA ALA A 93 23.42 41.59 2.96
C ALA A 93 23.08 42.13 1.56
N TYR A 94 21.82 42.00 1.13
CA TYR A 94 21.41 42.46 -0.19
C TYR A 94 21.38 43.99 -0.28
N TYR A 95 20.95 44.70 0.77
CA TYR A 95 21.03 46.17 0.80
C TYR A 95 22.48 46.68 0.77
N GLN A 96 23.40 45.99 1.44
CA GLN A 96 24.84 46.31 1.35
C GLN A 96 25.37 46.10 -0.07
N HIS A 97 25.03 44.97 -0.71
CA HIS A 97 25.38 44.71 -2.11
C HIS A 97 24.84 45.80 -3.05
N MET A 98 23.55 46.11 -2.96
CA MET A 98 22.90 47.14 -3.77
C MET A 98 23.53 48.54 -3.59
N SER A 99 24.10 48.84 -2.42
CA SER A 99 24.77 50.13 -2.17
C SER A 99 26.06 50.32 -2.97
N LEU A 100 26.65 49.23 -3.46
CA LEU A 100 27.89 49.24 -4.25
C LEU A 100 27.62 49.34 -5.76
N LEU A 101 26.37 49.15 -6.19
CA LEU A 101 25.99 49.08 -7.60
C LEU A 101 25.55 50.43 -8.17
N GLN A 102 25.79 50.64 -9.45
CA GLN A 102 25.22 51.74 -10.22
C GLN A 102 23.77 51.43 -10.65
N SER A 103 23.01 52.46 -11.00
CA SER A 103 21.59 52.31 -11.41
C SER A 103 21.40 51.37 -12.61
N GLU A 104 22.34 51.35 -13.56
CA GLU A 104 22.27 50.45 -14.72
C GLU A 104 22.52 48.99 -14.32
N GLU A 105 23.49 48.75 -13.44
CA GLU A 105 23.79 47.41 -12.88
C GLU A 105 22.63 46.87 -12.05
N LEU A 106 21.98 47.73 -11.23
CA LEU A 106 20.76 47.38 -10.51
C LEU A 106 19.64 46.94 -11.45
N ASN A 107 19.48 47.61 -12.60
CA ASN A 107 18.47 47.22 -13.58
C ASN A 107 18.81 45.88 -14.27
N ILE A 108 20.10 45.63 -14.55
CA ILE A 108 20.56 44.36 -15.08
C ILE A 108 20.26 43.21 -14.10
N GLU A 109 20.59 43.40 -12.81
CA GLU A 109 20.27 42.41 -11.78
C GLU A 109 18.77 42.21 -11.62
N TYR A 110 17.97 43.28 -11.62
CA TYR A 110 16.52 43.19 -11.57
C TYR A 110 15.93 42.32 -12.68
N VAL A 111 16.35 42.54 -13.94
CA VAL A 111 15.91 41.73 -15.09
C VAL A 111 16.30 40.25 -14.91
N SER A 112 17.50 40.00 -14.39
CA SER A 112 17.96 38.65 -14.07
C SER A 112 17.09 37.99 -12.98
N LEU A 113 16.75 38.73 -11.92
CA LEU A 113 15.88 38.25 -10.85
C LEU A 113 14.47 37.91 -11.36
N CYS A 114 13.89 38.73 -12.23
CA CYS A 114 12.62 38.42 -12.90
C CYS A 114 12.68 37.07 -13.65
N ASN A 115 13.76 36.83 -14.39
CA ASN A 115 13.96 35.56 -15.08
C ASN A 115 14.08 34.39 -14.10
N HIS A 116 14.83 34.57 -13.01
CA HIS A 116 14.95 33.55 -11.96
C HIS A 116 13.61 33.24 -11.29
N VAL A 117 12.81 34.26 -10.96
CA VAL A 117 11.44 34.09 -10.43
C VAL A 117 10.60 33.25 -11.40
N GLN A 118 10.58 33.60 -12.69
CA GLN A 118 9.84 32.84 -13.70
C GLN A 118 10.31 31.39 -13.80
N CYS A 119 11.63 31.14 -13.70
CA CYS A 119 12.18 29.79 -13.67
C CYS A 119 11.67 29.00 -12.45
N GLU A 120 11.67 29.59 -11.27
CA GLU A 120 11.18 28.91 -10.05
C GLU A 120 9.67 28.64 -10.10
N GLU A 121 8.88 29.57 -10.63
CA GLU A 121 7.45 29.35 -10.90
C GLU A 121 7.21 28.18 -11.86
N ASN A 122 8.00 28.10 -12.93
CA ASN A 122 7.93 26.98 -13.88
C ASN A 122 8.30 25.64 -13.22
N ARG A 123 9.31 25.63 -12.33
CA ARG A 123 9.68 24.43 -11.54
C ARG A 123 8.55 23.99 -10.60
N ILE A 124 7.88 24.95 -9.95
CA ILE A 124 6.71 24.69 -9.09
C ILE A 124 5.57 24.10 -9.92
N SER A 125 5.20 24.75 -11.02
CA SER A 125 4.13 24.30 -11.92
C SER A 125 4.39 22.90 -12.48
N THR A 126 5.62 22.62 -12.89
CA THR A 126 6.03 21.27 -13.35
C THR A 126 5.85 20.22 -12.24
N SER A 127 6.22 20.57 -11.00
CA SER A 127 6.07 19.68 -9.85
C SER A 127 4.59 19.45 -9.51
N GLU A 128 3.78 20.50 -9.52
CA GLU A 128 2.33 20.43 -9.33
C GLU A 128 1.66 19.54 -10.38
N ASN A 129 2.06 19.64 -11.65
CA ASN A 129 1.57 18.77 -12.72
C ASN A 129 1.90 17.29 -12.47
N LYS A 130 3.13 16.98 -12.03
CA LYS A 130 3.51 15.61 -11.66
C LYS A 130 2.70 15.09 -10.47
N ILE A 131 2.51 15.92 -9.45
CA ILE A 131 1.70 15.57 -8.27
C ILE A 131 0.25 15.31 -8.67
N ASN A 132 -0.34 16.15 -9.53
CA ASN A 132 -1.68 15.95 -10.08
C ASN A 132 -1.82 14.63 -10.86
N MET A 133 -0.80 14.27 -11.63
CA MET A 133 -0.74 12.97 -12.31
C MET A 133 -0.75 11.82 -11.29
N TYR A 134 0.08 11.87 -10.24
CA TYR A 134 0.10 10.86 -9.19
C TYR A 134 -1.22 10.77 -8.41
N MET A 135 -1.86 11.90 -8.12
CA MET A 135 -3.20 11.92 -7.50
C MET A 135 -4.22 11.19 -8.37
N THR A 136 -4.19 11.44 -9.68
CA THR A 136 -5.12 10.80 -10.64
C THR A 136 -4.92 9.29 -10.70
N ILE A 137 -3.65 8.83 -10.73
CA ILE A 137 -3.30 7.41 -10.67
C ILE A 137 -3.85 6.79 -9.38
N MET A 138 -3.59 7.39 -8.22
CA MET A 138 -4.05 6.86 -6.93
C MET A 138 -5.58 6.83 -6.83
N LEU A 139 -6.27 7.86 -7.32
CA LEU A 139 -7.74 7.92 -7.35
C LEU A 139 -8.35 6.83 -8.24
N THR A 140 -7.60 6.34 -9.24
CA THR A 140 -8.02 5.25 -10.12
C THR A 140 -7.70 3.87 -9.52
N VAL A 141 -6.52 3.72 -8.92
CA VAL A 141 -6.04 2.44 -8.37
C VAL A 141 -6.78 2.04 -7.09
N ILE A 142 -7.07 2.99 -6.20
CA ILE A 142 -7.71 2.69 -4.90
C ILE A 142 -9.08 2.01 -5.08
N PRO A 143 -10.03 2.56 -5.88
CA PRO A 143 -11.32 1.89 -6.11
C PRO A 143 -11.18 0.50 -6.73
N LEU A 144 -10.24 0.33 -7.67
CA LEU A 144 -9.97 -0.96 -8.29
C LEU A 144 -9.51 -2.00 -7.27
N LEU A 145 -8.58 -1.62 -6.38
CA LEU A 145 -8.13 -2.50 -5.30
C LEU A 145 -9.29 -2.85 -4.35
N VAL A 146 -10.12 -1.87 -3.98
CA VAL A 146 -11.29 -2.11 -3.11
C VAL A 146 -12.30 -3.04 -3.77
N ALA A 147 -12.55 -2.89 -5.07
CA ALA A 147 -13.48 -3.74 -5.81
C ALA A 147 -13.02 -5.21 -5.92
N ILE A 148 -11.71 -5.45 -5.94
CA ILE A 148 -11.12 -6.79 -6.03
C ILE A 148 -11.06 -7.48 -4.66
N VAL A 149 -10.98 -6.72 -3.56
CA VAL A 149 -10.80 -7.27 -2.22
C VAL A 149 -12.13 -7.73 -1.62
N ASP A 150 -12.32 -9.04 -1.49
CA ASP A 150 -13.40 -9.63 -0.68
C ASP A 150 -12.96 -9.78 0.78
N ILE A 151 -13.60 -9.00 1.68
CA ILE A 151 -13.29 -8.98 3.11
C ILE A 151 -13.44 -10.37 3.76
N ASN A 152 -14.35 -11.21 3.27
CA ASN A 152 -14.54 -12.55 3.81
C ASN A 152 -13.36 -13.47 3.45
N GLN A 153 -12.85 -13.36 2.23
CA GLN A 153 -11.68 -14.11 1.78
C GLN A 153 -10.41 -13.67 2.51
N VAL A 154 -10.28 -12.38 2.86
CA VAL A 154 -9.14 -11.86 3.63
C VAL A 154 -9.01 -12.54 5.00
N LYS A 155 -10.10 -12.99 5.62
CA LYS A 155 -10.05 -13.68 6.92
C LYS A 155 -9.39 -15.05 6.83
N GLU A 156 -9.56 -15.74 5.71
CA GLU A 156 -9.03 -17.09 5.47
C GLU A 156 -7.57 -17.08 5.01
N LEU A 157 -7.02 -15.89 4.75
CA LEU A 157 -5.63 -15.73 4.37
C LEU A 157 -4.66 -16.11 5.49
N SER A 158 -3.50 -16.63 5.08
CA SER A 158 -2.36 -16.85 5.98
C SER A 158 -1.93 -15.54 6.66
N ILE A 159 -1.26 -15.66 7.81
CA ILE A 159 -0.71 -14.50 8.54
C ILE A 159 0.23 -13.70 7.64
N LEU A 160 1.03 -14.40 6.81
CA LEU A 160 1.98 -13.78 5.92
C LEU A 160 1.28 -12.96 4.83
N ALA A 161 0.23 -13.51 4.21
CA ALA A 161 -0.57 -12.78 3.21
C ALA A 161 -1.26 -11.54 3.83
N LYS A 162 -1.77 -11.64 5.07
CA LYS A 162 -2.32 -10.50 5.80
C LYS A 162 -1.28 -9.41 6.06
N LEU A 163 -0.06 -9.78 6.44
CA LEU A 163 1.05 -8.85 6.61
C LEU A 163 1.42 -8.17 5.29
N SER A 164 1.46 -8.90 4.17
CA SER A 164 1.71 -8.33 2.84
C SER A 164 0.64 -7.30 2.45
N ILE A 165 -0.64 -7.61 2.66
CA ILE A 165 -1.74 -6.67 2.43
C ILE A 165 -1.60 -5.43 3.32
N ALA A 166 -1.25 -5.61 4.60
CA ALA A 166 -1.04 -4.50 5.52
C ALA A 166 0.10 -3.56 5.05
N ILE A 167 1.20 -4.11 4.52
CA ILE A 167 2.31 -3.33 3.94
C ILE A 167 1.84 -2.53 2.71
N VAL A 168 1.03 -3.14 1.85
CA VAL A 168 0.46 -2.47 0.66
C VAL A 168 -0.48 -1.33 1.09
N ILE A 169 -1.39 -1.58 2.03
CA ILE A 169 -2.29 -0.56 2.57
C ILE A 169 -1.50 0.58 3.22
N TYR A 170 -0.49 0.27 4.03
CA TYR A 170 0.38 1.27 4.64
C TYR A 170 1.06 2.15 3.58
N THR A 171 1.59 1.53 2.52
CA THR A 171 2.24 2.24 1.42
C THR A 171 1.28 3.19 0.71
N ILE A 172 0.06 2.73 0.41
CA ILE A 172 -1.00 3.54 -0.21
C ILE A 172 -1.39 4.72 0.69
N LEU A 173 -1.60 4.47 1.99
CA LEU A 173 -1.92 5.52 2.96
C LEU A 173 -0.79 6.54 3.08
N ASN A 174 0.47 6.09 3.09
CA ASN A 174 1.64 6.96 3.15
C ASN A 174 1.73 7.89 1.92
N ILE A 175 1.50 7.36 0.71
CA ILE A 175 1.38 8.16 -0.52
C ILE A 175 0.21 9.15 -0.37
N GLY A 176 -0.94 8.70 0.10
CA GLY A 176 -2.11 9.56 0.35
C GLY A 176 -1.81 10.72 1.30
N PHE A 177 -1.05 10.48 2.37
CA PHE A 177 -0.63 11.52 3.31
C PHE A 177 0.28 12.56 2.65
N TYR A 178 1.22 12.16 1.79
CA TYR A 178 2.01 13.12 1.00
C TYR A 178 1.11 14.01 0.15
N LEU A 179 0.22 13.40 -0.63
CA LEU A 179 -0.67 14.13 -1.55
C LEU A 179 -1.57 15.12 -0.79
N PHE A 180 -2.16 14.69 0.32
CA PHE A 180 -2.99 15.54 1.17
C PHE A 180 -2.20 16.71 1.79
N ARG A 181 -0.94 16.47 2.18
CA ARG A 181 -0.07 17.51 2.74
C ARG A 181 0.29 18.57 1.71
N ILE A 182 0.57 18.17 0.47
CA ILE A 182 0.86 19.09 -0.63
C ILE A 182 -0.34 19.99 -0.94
N MET A 183 -1.55 19.42 -0.92
CA MET A 183 -2.80 20.17 -1.14
C MET A 183 -3.05 21.21 -0.03
N LYS A 184 -2.49 21.02 1.17
CA LYS A 184 -2.64 21.98 2.25
C LYS A 184 -1.84 23.23 1.91
N VAL A 185 -2.53 24.33 1.65
CA VAL A 185 -1.93 25.63 1.30
C VAL A 185 -0.90 26.05 2.36
N LYS A 186 0.39 25.92 2.02
CA LYS A 186 1.48 26.51 2.81
C LYS A 186 1.63 27.96 2.37
N LYS A 187 1.55 28.89 3.33
CA LYS A 187 1.75 30.31 3.06
C LYS A 187 3.25 30.58 2.95
N PHE A 188 3.68 31.05 1.79
CA PHE A 188 5.00 31.65 1.59
C PHE A 188 4.84 33.17 1.70
N LYS A 189 5.79 33.84 2.35
CA LYS A 189 5.75 35.29 2.55
C LYS A 189 6.30 35.98 1.30
N LEU A 190 5.45 36.11 0.29
CA LEU A 190 5.76 36.95 -0.87
C LEU A 190 5.60 38.42 -0.51
N SER A 191 6.36 39.24 -1.21
CA SER A 191 6.40 40.69 -1.06
C SER A 191 5.05 41.31 -1.38
N LYS A 192 4.70 42.39 -0.67
CA LYS A 192 3.43 43.08 -0.86
C LYS A 192 3.63 44.35 -1.67
N PHE A 193 2.75 44.57 -2.65
CA PHE A 193 2.76 45.82 -3.41
C PHE A 193 2.58 47.08 -2.53
N GLY A 194 1.90 46.96 -1.39
CA GLY A 194 1.74 48.06 -0.43
C GLY A 194 3.08 48.60 0.08
N GLU A 195 4.05 47.72 0.37
CA GLU A 195 5.37 48.11 0.87
C GLU A 195 6.15 48.93 -0.19
N LEU A 196 5.99 48.58 -1.47
CA LEU A 196 6.58 49.36 -2.57
C LEU A 196 5.91 50.73 -2.72
N LYS A 197 4.60 50.80 -2.53
CA LYS A 197 3.84 52.05 -2.62
C LYS A 197 4.25 53.05 -1.55
N GLU A 198 4.55 52.56 -0.35
CA GLU A 198 4.89 53.36 0.83
C GLU A 198 6.39 53.67 0.95
N SER A 199 7.25 52.98 0.17
CA SER A 199 8.70 53.19 0.19
C SER A 199 9.11 54.56 -0.35
N SER A 200 10.05 55.21 0.35
CA SER A 200 10.74 56.42 -0.11
C SER A 200 11.70 56.15 -1.27
N ASP A 201 12.30 54.96 -1.32
CA ASP A 201 13.19 54.51 -2.40
C ASP A 201 12.55 53.30 -3.10
N LYS A 202 11.82 53.60 -4.18
CA LYS A 202 11.07 52.59 -4.94
C LYS A 202 11.98 51.62 -5.68
N VAL A 203 13.13 52.09 -6.18
CA VAL A 203 14.06 51.25 -6.96
C VAL A 203 14.69 50.21 -6.04
N LYS A 204 15.20 50.62 -4.88
CA LYS A 204 15.78 49.67 -3.92
C LYS A 204 14.73 48.72 -3.35
N MET A 205 13.53 49.22 -3.02
CA MET A 205 12.45 48.37 -2.52
C MET A 205 12.04 47.34 -3.58
N GLN A 206 11.87 47.72 -4.84
CA GLN A 206 11.51 46.79 -5.91
C GLN A 206 12.56 45.69 -6.10
N ASN A 207 13.85 46.04 -6.10
CA ASN A 207 14.94 45.07 -6.21
C ASN A 207 14.95 44.09 -5.03
N TRP A 208 14.83 44.61 -3.80
CA TRP A 208 14.71 43.78 -2.60
C TRP A 208 13.51 42.84 -2.67
N GLN A 209 12.33 43.35 -3.03
CA GLN A 209 11.12 42.54 -3.15
C GLN A 209 11.29 41.40 -4.14
N MET A 210 11.88 41.66 -5.32
CA MET A 210 12.11 40.64 -6.33
C MET A 210 13.14 39.59 -5.85
N TYR A 211 14.20 40.02 -5.17
CA TYR A 211 15.18 39.12 -4.57
C TYR A 211 14.56 38.24 -3.47
N ASN A 212 13.77 38.83 -2.58
CA ASN A 212 13.05 38.13 -1.52
C ASN A 212 12.05 37.12 -2.10
N ASP A 213 11.30 37.51 -3.13
CA ASP A 213 10.34 36.62 -3.80
C ASP A 213 11.06 35.45 -4.46
N TRP A 214 12.18 35.69 -5.14
CA TRP A 214 13.02 34.62 -5.68
C TRP A 214 13.49 33.63 -4.61
N GLN A 215 14.00 34.11 -3.46
CA GLN A 215 14.44 33.23 -2.37
C GLN A 215 13.29 32.36 -1.84
N ASN A 216 12.11 32.95 -1.62
CA ASN A 216 10.92 32.24 -1.15
C ASN A 216 10.42 31.22 -2.19
N LEU A 217 10.39 31.60 -3.47
CA LEU A 217 9.96 30.73 -4.57
C LEU A 217 10.94 29.59 -4.79
N LYS A 218 12.24 29.82 -4.74
CA LYS A 218 13.26 28.77 -4.80
C LYS A 218 13.08 27.76 -3.66
N SER A 219 12.91 28.24 -2.43
CA SER A 219 12.64 27.39 -1.28
C SER A 219 11.34 26.59 -1.43
N LYS A 220 10.30 27.19 -2.03
CA LYS A 220 9.05 26.49 -2.36
C LYS A 220 9.26 25.44 -3.44
N ALA A 221 9.97 25.77 -4.52
CA ALA A 221 10.26 24.87 -5.63
C ALA A 221 11.04 23.65 -5.15
N ASP A 222 12.07 23.84 -4.33
CA ASP A 222 12.89 22.76 -3.78
C ASP A 222 12.05 21.83 -2.87
N LEU A 223 11.12 22.38 -2.08
CA LEU A 223 10.18 21.59 -1.28
C LEU A 223 9.23 20.76 -2.16
N TYR A 224 8.68 21.37 -3.23
CA TYR A 224 7.77 20.69 -4.16
C TYR A 224 8.47 19.59 -4.95
N VAL A 225 9.70 19.82 -5.39
CA VAL A 225 10.55 18.79 -6.00
C VAL A 225 10.80 17.65 -5.02
N SER A 226 11.08 17.97 -3.75
CA SER A 226 11.28 16.95 -2.71
C SER A 226 10.02 16.13 -2.47
N TYR A 227 8.83 16.75 -2.51
CA TYR A 227 7.57 16.02 -2.48
C TYR A 227 7.40 15.07 -3.67
N VAL A 228 7.66 15.54 -4.89
CA VAL A 228 7.59 14.71 -6.11
C VAL A 228 8.50 13.49 -5.99
N LEU A 229 9.76 13.69 -5.60
CA LEU A 229 10.75 12.61 -5.49
C LEU A 229 10.32 11.55 -4.46
N ASN A 230 9.86 11.99 -3.28
CA ASN A 230 9.39 11.06 -2.26
C ASN A 230 8.14 10.28 -2.72
N VAL A 231 7.14 10.95 -3.30
CA VAL A 231 5.95 10.27 -3.83
C VAL A 231 6.34 9.25 -4.91
N GLU A 232 7.23 9.64 -5.82
CA GLU A 232 7.74 8.76 -6.88
C GLU A 232 8.46 7.53 -6.31
N GLU A 233 9.26 7.69 -5.25
CA GLU A 233 9.93 6.58 -4.55
C GLU A 233 8.93 5.59 -3.95
N TRP A 234 7.89 6.07 -3.27
CA TRP A 234 6.85 5.21 -2.70
C TRP A 234 6.00 4.50 -3.76
N ILE A 235 5.73 5.15 -4.90
CA ILE A 235 5.07 4.52 -6.05
C ILE A 235 5.95 3.41 -6.63
N LYS A 236 7.27 3.65 -6.79
CA LYS A 236 8.22 2.61 -7.24
C LYS A 236 8.26 1.43 -6.28
N PHE A 237 8.29 1.70 -4.98
CA PHE A 237 8.26 0.66 -3.95
C PHE A 237 6.97 -0.18 -4.02
N LEU A 238 5.82 0.47 -4.17
CA LEU A 238 4.52 -0.19 -4.35
C LEU A 238 4.53 -1.10 -5.58
N ALA A 239 5.06 -0.62 -6.71
CA ALA A 239 5.16 -1.41 -7.94
C ALA A 239 6.06 -2.64 -7.78
N ILE A 240 7.23 -2.49 -7.13
CA ILE A 240 8.17 -3.60 -6.87
C ILE A 240 7.51 -4.66 -5.96
N ILE A 241 6.87 -4.23 -4.86
CA ILE A 241 6.14 -5.16 -3.99
C ILE A 241 5.02 -5.86 -4.75
N GLY A 242 4.26 -5.13 -5.57
CA GLY A 242 3.18 -5.71 -6.36
C GLY A 242 3.66 -6.85 -7.26
N VAL A 243 4.78 -6.66 -7.97
CA VAL A 243 5.39 -7.70 -8.81
C VAL A 243 5.88 -8.87 -7.98
N LEU A 244 6.58 -8.62 -6.86
CA LEU A 244 7.08 -9.68 -5.98
C LEU A 244 5.95 -10.53 -5.41
N LEU A 245 4.86 -9.90 -4.95
CA LEU A 245 3.69 -10.59 -4.45
C LEU A 245 3.04 -11.43 -5.55
N ALA A 246 2.86 -10.90 -6.76
CA ALA A 246 2.32 -11.65 -7.89
C ALA A 246 3.17 -12.89 -8.22
N CYS A 247 4.50 -12.78 -8.21
CA CYS A 247 5.40 -13.91 -8.42
C CYS A 247 5.27 -14.96 -7.31
N ILE A 248 5.27 -14.53 -6.04
CA ILE A 248 5.16 -15.44 -4.88
C ILE A 248 3.83 -16.20 -4.92
N PHE A 249 2.73 -15.50 -5.21
CA PHE A 249 1.40 -16.11 -5.32
C PHE A 249 1.28 -17.07 -6.51
N SER A 250 2.00 -16.81 -7.60
CA SER A 250 2.01 -17.71 -8.77
C SER A 250 2.77 -19.03 -8.51
N ILE A 251 3.82 -18.99 -7.67
CA ILE A 251 4.68 -20.15 -7.42
C ILE A 251 4.15 -21.04 -6.29
N ASN A 252 3.52 -20.46 -5.26
CA ASN A 252 3.07 -21.22 -4.09
C ASN A 252 1.67 -20.79 -3.62
N PRO A 253 0.59 -21.36 -4.19
CA PRO A 253 -0.78 -21.01 -3.81
C PRO A 253 -1.12 -21.34 -2.35
N ASN A 254 -0.35 -22.23 -1.69
CA ASN A 254 -0.54 -22.55 -0.28
C ASN A 254 -0.18 -21.40 0.68
N TRP A 255 0.44 -20.32 0.17
CA TRP A 255 0.70 -19.11 0.94
C TRP A 255 -0.53 -18.20 1.04
N ILE A 256 -1.53 -18.41 0.18
CA ILE A 256 -2.74 -17.60 0.09
C ILE A 256 -3.73 -18.10 1.14
N CYS A 257 -4.21 -19.34 1.02
CA CYS A 257 -5.23 -19.88 1.91
C CYS A 257 -4.58 -20.67 3.05
N THR A 258 -5.06 -20.44 4.28
CA THR A 258 -4.88 -21.47 5.30
C THR A 258 -5.60 -22.72 4.81
N GLN A 259 -4.85 -23.77 4.47
CA GLN A 259 -5.47 -25.10 4.38
C GLN A 259 -6.07 -25.37 5.74
N LYS A 260 -7.41 -25.22 5.86
CA LYS A 260 -8.13 -26.07 6.79
C LYS A 260 -7.78 -27.46 6.32
N ASN A 261 -6.93 -28.14 7.07
CA ASN A 261 -6.77 -29.58 6.99
C ASN A 261 -8.14 -30.17 7.33
N MET A 262 -9.09 -30.16 6.39
CA MET A 262 -9.99 -31.28 6.28
C MET A 262 -9.07 -32.41 5.88
N GLN A 263 -8.60 -33.14 6.90
CA GLN A 263 -8.23 -34.53 6.67
C GLN A 263 -9.47 -35.18 6.11
N VAL A 264 -9.60 -35.19 4.78
CA VAL A 264 -10.36 -36.22 4.11
C VAL A 264 -9.54 -37.47 4.42
N GLN A 265 -9.88 -38.14 5.52
CA GLN A 265 -9.57 -39.55 5.64
C GLN A 265 -10.08 -40.14 4.32
N GLN A 266 -9.17 -40.65 3.49
CA GLN A 266 -9.55 -41.52 2.39
C GLN A 266 -10.11 -42.80 3.01
N THR A 267 -11.30 -42.73 3.57
CA THR A 267 -12.18 -43.89 3.67
C THR A 267 -12.48 -44.30 2.23
N LYS A 268 -12.45 -45.60 1.95
CA LYS A 268 -12.83 -46.10 0.63
C LYS A 268 -14.33 -45.84 0.46
N SER A 269 -14.68 -44.65 -0.02
CA SER A 269 -16.07 -44.29 -0.28
C SER A 269 -16.49 -44.92 -1.59
N TYR A 270 -17.46 -45.83 -1.57
CA TYR A 270 -18.10 -46.31 -2.79
C TYR A 270 -19.28 -45.40 -3.11
N VAL A 271 -19.30 -44.86 -4.32
CA VAL A 271 -20.33 -43.92 -4.77
C VAL A 271 -21.16 -44.57 -5.86
N CYS A 272 -22.47 -44.65 -5.64
CA CYS A 272 -23.42 -45.21 -6.56
C CYS A 272 -24.49 -44.17 -6.93
N VAL A 273 -24.90 -44.12 -8.19
CA VAL A 273 -26.01 -43.28 -8.65
C VAL A 273 -27.10 -44.19 -9.20
N VAL A 274 -28.33 -43.96 -8.76
CA VAL A 274 -29.50 -44.77 -9.10
C VAL A 274 -30.62 -43.84 -9.56
N GLN A 275 -31.23 -44.13 -10.71
CA GLN A 275 -32.47 -43.49 -11.14
C GLN A 275 -33.64 -44.21 -10.48
N VAL A 276 -34.46 -43.48 -9.71
CA VAL A 276 -35.52 -44.09 -8.88
C VAL A 276 -36.57 -44.79 -9.75
N ASP A 277 -36.96 -44.17 -10.87
CA ASP A 277 -37.94 -44.69 -11.83
C ASP A 277 -37.48 -46.01 -12.52
N GLU A 278 -36.18 -46.32 -12.49
CA GLU A 278 -35.61 -47.48 -13.17
C GLU A 278 -35.31 -48.65 -12.21
N ILE A 279 -35.48 -48.47 -10.89
CA ILE A 279 -35.17 -49.51 -9.89
C ILE A 279 -36.03 -50.76 -10.11
N SER A 280 -37.30 -50.59 -10.50
CA SER A 280 -38.24 -51.68 -10.76
C SER A 280 -37.96 -52.44 -12.06
N ASP A 281 -37.18 -51.88 -12.99
CA ASP A 281 -36.77 -52.57 -14.21
C ASP A 281 -35.55 -53.47 -13.92
N VAL A 282 -35.80 -54.78 -13.84
CA VAL A 282 -34.80 -55.82 -13.50
C VAL A 282 -33.56 -55.80 -14.42
N TYR A 283 -33.67 -55.23 -15.62
CA TYR A 283 -32.56 -55.16 -16.58
C TYR A 283 -31.82 -53.82 -16.59
N SER A 284 -32.30 -52.80 -15.86
CA SER A 284 -31.67 -51.49 -15.83
C SER A 284 -30.35 -51.50 -15.06
N GLU A 285 -29.46 -50.59 -15.44
CA GLU A 285 -28.21 -50.37 -14.69
C GLU A 285 -28.49 -49.89 -13.26
N SER A 286 -29.50 -49.05 -13.10
CA SER A 286 -30.01 -48.55 -11.81
C SER A 286 -30.46 -49.68 -10.87
N SER A 287 -31.18 -50.69 -11.37
CA SER A 287 -31.62 -51.85 -10.58
C SER A 287 -30.47 -52.76 -10.17
N ARG A 288 -29.50 -52.99 -11.07
CA ARG A 288 -28.28 -53.76 -10.74
C ARG A 288 -27.44 -53.08 -9.68
N ASN A 289 -27.26 -51.78 -9.83
CA ASN A 289 -26.54 -50.93 -8.89
C ASN A 289 -27.22 -50.89 -7.52
N TRP A 290 -28.55 -50.74 -7.48
CA TRP A 290 -29.34 -50.80 -6.25
C TRP A 290 -29.22 -52.16 -5.54
N ASN A 291 -29.38 -53.27 -6.27
CA ASN A 291 -29.23 -54.61 -5.69
C ASN A 291 -27.82 -54.90 -5.16
N ALA A 292 -26.78 -54.37 -5.82
CA ALA A 292 -25.40 -54.47 -5.34
C ALA A 292 -25.23 -53.74 -4.00
N VAL A 293 -25.78 -52.53 -3.87
CA VAL A 293 -25.80 -51.77 -2.61
C VAL A 293 -26.47 -52.56 -1.49
N LEU A 294 -27.68 -53.10 -1.74
CA LEU A 294 -28.41 -53.89 -0.74
C LEU A 294 -27.64 -55.15 -0.31
N MET A 295 -26.96 -55.81 -1.25
CA MET A 295 -26.11 -56.97 -0.96
C MET A 295 -24.93 -56.58 -0.07
N ASP A 296 -24.26 -55.47 -0.34
CA ASP A 296 -23.13 -54.99 0.46
C ASP A 296 -23.55 -54.54 1.87
N LEU A 297 -24.72 -53.92 2.01
CA LEU A 297 -25.32 -53.57 3.31
C LEU A 297 -25.67 -54.84 4.12
N SER A 298 -26.21 -55.87 3.47
CA SER A 298 -26.51 -57.15 4.12
C SER A 298 -25.25 -57.85 4.67
N GLN A 299 -24.11 -57.66 3.98
CA GLN A 299 -22.81 -58.20 4.38
C GLN A 299 -22.08 -57.33 5.41
N ASN A 300 -22.68 -56.20 5.83
CA ASN A 300 -22.08 -55.21 6.76
C ASN A 300 -20.69 -54.73 6.29
N LYS A 301 -20.53 -54.53 4.97
CA LYS A 301 -19.28 -54.04 4.38
C LYS A 301 -19.03 -52.55 4.59
N PHE A 302 -20.02 -51.81 5.07
CA PHE A 302 -19.96 -50.36 5.28
C PHE A 302 -20.67 -50.03 6.59
N SER A 303 -20.16 -49.03 7.31
CA SER A 303 -20.73 -48.57 8.59
C SER A 303 -21.69 -47.40 8.40
N ASN A 304 -21.44 -46.56 7.39
CA ASN A 304 -22.21 -45.34 7.14
C ASN A 304 -22.72 -45.29 5.69
N VAL A 305 -23.95 -44.82 5.51
CA VAL A 305 -24.57 -44.58 4.21
C VAL A 305 -25.14 -43.17 4.18
N ILE A 306 -24.71 -42.37 3.21
CA ILE A 306 -25.25 -41.03 2.98
C ILE A 306 -26.09 -41.07 1.70
N VAL A 307 -27.36 -40.72 1.83
CA VAL A 307 -28.33 -40.68 0.73
C VAL A 307 -28.53 -39.23 0.32
N LEU A 308 -28.06 -38.90 -0.88
CA LEU A 308 -28.25 -37.60 -1.52
C LEU A 308 -29.41 -37.67 -2.49
N TYR A 309 -30.41 -36.82 -2.29
CA TYR A 309 -31.62 -36.78 -3.12
C TYR A 309 -32.06 -35.35 -3.41
N LYS A 310 -32.87 -35.20 -4.46
CA LYS A 310 -33.41 -33.91 -4.90
C LYS A 310 -34.89 -33.80 -4.52
N ASP A 311 -35.39 -32.56 -4.42
CA ASP A 311 -36.77 -32.28 -3.99
C ASP A 311 -37.86 -32.88 -4.91
N ASP A 312 -37.52 -33.33 -6.12
CA ASP A 312 -38.41 -33.99 -7.08
C ASP A 312 -38.46 -35.53 -6.94
N VAL A 313 -37.75 -36.10 -5.97
CA VAL A 313 -37.75 -37.53 -5.65
C VAL A 313 -38.58 -37.80 -4.40
N ASP A 314 -39.56 -38.70 -4.51
CA ASP A 314 -40.20 -39.29 -3.33
C ASP A 314 -39.24 -40.34 -2.72
N ILE A 315 -38.71 -40.04 -1.54
CA ILE A 315 -37.70 -40.89 -0.89
C ILE A 315 -38.31 -41.94 0.04
N ASP A 316 -39.63 -41.91 0.27
CA ASP A 316 -40.26 -42.76 1.28
C ASP A 316 -40.01 -44.25 0.99
N GLU A 317 -40.06 -44.67 -0.27
CA GLU A 317 -39.76 -46.05 -0.68
C GLU A 317 -38.31 -46.46 -0.38
N ILE A 318 -37.35 -45.58 -0.66
CA ILE A 318 -35.92 -45.81 -0.39
C ILE A 318 -35.66 -45.84 1.11
N GLN A 319 -36.33 -44.97 1.87
CA GLN A 319 -36.19 -44.90 3.32
C GLN A 319 -36.75 -46.16 3.99
N ILE A 320 -37.89 -46.69 3.52
CA ILE A 320 -38.46 -47.95 4.01
C ILE A 320 -37.46 -49.09 3.81
N VAL A 321 -36.92 -49.26 2.59
CA VAL A 321 -35.98 -50.36 2.29
C VAL A 321 -34.69 -50.23 3.10
N LEU A 322 -34.09 -49.03 3.17
CA LEU A 322 -32.85 -48.83 3.92
C LEU A 322 -33.05 -48.95 5.44
N SER A 323 -34.26 -48.73 5.95
CA SER A 323 -34.57 -48.86 7.39
C SER A 323 -34.44 -50.31 7.91
N GLU A 324 -34.48 -51.32 7.03
CA GLU A 324 -34.27 -52.72 7.40
C GLU A 324 -32.81 -52.98 7.87
N TYR A 325 -31.88 -52.11 7.51
CA TYR A 325 -30.45 -52.23 7.79
C TYR A 325 -30.02 -51.40 9.02
N SER A 326 -30.51 -51.81 10.19
CA SER A 326 -30.31 -51.11 11.48
C SER A 326 -28.86 -51.06 12.01
N LYS A 327 -27.92 -51.78 11.39
CA LYS A 327 -26.52 -51.82 11.80
C LYS A 327 -25.70 -50.65 11.26
N GLN A 328 -26.20 -49.98 10.22
CA GLN A 328 -25.55 -48.87 9.56
C GLN A 328 -26.16 -47.55 10.02
N LYS A 329 -25.32 -46.52 10.09
CA LYS A 329 -25.82 -45.15 10.24
C LYS A 329 -26.20 -44.61 8.87
N ILE A 330 -27.48 -44.29 8.68
CA ILE A 330 -28.00 -43.77 7.41
C ILE A 330 -28.40 -42.30 7.58
N ASP A 331 -27.75 -41.41 6.83
CA ASP A 331 -28.01 -39.97 6.83
C ASP A 331 -28.63 -39.54 5.48
N TYR A 332 -29.66 -38.69 5.53
CA TYR A 332 -30.37 -38.20 4.33
C TYR A 332 -30.10 -36.71 4.13
N ILE A 333 -29.58 -36.34 2.96
CA ILE A 333 -29.18 -34.97 2.64
C ILE A 333 -29.81 -34.54 1.31
N LYS A 334 -30.44 -33.36 1.33
CA LYS A 334 -31.00 -32.75 0.11
C LYS A 334 -29.91 -32.05 -0.70
N ASP A 335 -29.80 -32.38 -1.99
CA ASP A 335 -28.85 -31.79 -2.91
C ASP A 335 -29.55 -31.31 -4.21
N LYS A 336 -29.51 -30.00 -4.43
CA LYS A 336 -30.16 -29.34 -5.59
C LYS A 336 -29.39 -29.52 -6.90
N SER A 337 -28.13 -29.97 -6.84
CA SER A 337 -27.25 -30.13 -8.00
C SER A 337 -27.41 -31.48 -8.72
N LEU A 338 -28.19 -32.40 -8.16
CA LEU A 338 -28.43 -33.73 -8.73
C LEU A 338 -29.29 -33.68 -10.00
N THR A 339 -29.09 -34.70 -10.85
CA THR A 339 -29.92 -34.99 -12.01
C THR A 339 -31.36 -35.27 -11.54
N SER A 340 -32.35 -34.80 -12.29
CA SER A 340 -33.77 -35.04 -11.95
C SER A 340 -34.03 -36.54 -11.76
N LYS A 341 -34.82 -36.89 -10.75
CA LYS A 341 -35.19 -38.26 -10.39
C LYS A 341 -34.06 -39.23 -10.03
N SER A 342 -32.85 -38.71 -9.76
CA SER A 342 -31.72 -39.52 -9.34
C SER A 342 -31.44 -39.42 -7.84
N VAL A 343 -31.01 -40.53 -7.26
CA VAL A 343 -30.49 -40.61 -5.90
C VAL A 343 -29.04 -41.08 -5.95
N LYS A 344 -28.19 -40.43 -5.17
CA LYS A 344 -26.77 -40.76 -5.06
C LYS A 344 -26.49 -41.30 -3.67
N LEU A 345 -25.93 -42.50 -3.61
CA LEU A 345 -25.60 -43.21 -2.38
C LEU A 345 -24.09 -43.17 -2.20
N ILE A 346 -23.63 -42.67 -1.06
CA ILE A 346 -22.22 -42.66 -0.67
C ILE A 346 -22.09 -43.60 0.52
N MET A 347 -21.34 -44.68 0.35
CA MET A 347 -21.12 -45.68 1.41
C MET A 347 -19.70 -45.56 1.92
N GLU A 348 -19.56 -45.46 3.23
CA GLU A 348 -18.29 -45.26 3.93
C GLU A 348 -18.10 -46.33 5.02
N ASP A 349 -16.84 -46.75 5.19
CA ASP A 349 -16.42 -47.67 6.25
C ASP A 349 -16.27 -46.98 7.61
#